data_AF-A0A960RS27-F1
#
_entry.id   AF-A0A960RS27-F1
#
_cell.length_a   1.000
_cell.length_b   1.000
_cell.length_c   1.000
_cell.angle_alpha   90.00
_cell.angle_beta   90.00
_cell.angle_gamma   90.00
#
_symmetry.space_group_name_H-M   'P 1'
#
loop_
_entity.id
_entity.type
_entity.pdbx_description
1 polymer ?
#
loop_
_entity_poly.entity_id
_entity_poly.type
_entity_poly.pdbx_seq_one_letter_code
_entity_poly.pdbx_strand_id
1 'polypeptide(L)'
;MLLEDFIKKSGLKKKAFAQSVGISTTNLWKILKGITRPSLKTAQRIEEFTEGKVSMQELLFGKSNKDEIFQPSIEKRVSELERRVKRLEIESEDLS
;
A
#
# COMPACT_ATOMS: atom_id res chain seq x y z
N MET A 1 -9.50 -0.17 -2.43
CA MET A 1 -10.11 0.60 -3.54
C MET A 1 -9.88 2.06 -3.23
N LEU A 2 -9.60 2.89 -4.24
CA LEU A 2 -9.28 4.29 -3.99
C LEU A 2 -10.51 5.06 -3.47
N LEU A 3 -10.26 5.98 -2.55
CA LEU A 3 -11.30 6.84 -1.97
C LEU A 3 -12.04 7.66 -3.04
N GLU A 4 -11.33 8.15 -4.06
CA GLU A 4 -11.96 8.89 -5.16
C GLU A 4 -12.96 8.02 -5.94
N ASP A 5 -12.59 6.78 -6.21
CA ASP A 5 -13.44 5.83 -6.93
C ASP A 5 -14.67 5.46 -6.10
N PHE A 6 -14.53 5.29 -4.78
CA PHE A 6 -15.66 5.08 -3.88
C PHE A 6 -16.67 6.22 -3.98
N ILE A 7 -16.20 7.47 -3.86
CA ILE A 7 -17.08 8.65 -3.87
C ILE A 7 -17.79 8.78 -5.22
N LYS A 8 -17.10 8.51 -6.34
CA LYS A 8 -17.71 8.51 -7.68
C LYS A 8 -18.76 7.40 -7.82
N LYS A 9 -18.43 6.16 -7.43
CA LYS A 9 -19.34 5.00 -7.55
C LYS A 9 -20.56 5.09 -6.63
N SER A 10 -20.41 5.68 -5.46
CA SER A 10 -21.51 5.87 -4.50
C SER A 10 -22.49 6.99 -4.90
N GLY A 11 -22.17 7.80 -5.91
CA GLY A 11 -22.98 8.95 -6.31
C GLY A 11 -23.01 10.08 -5.27
N LEU A 12 -22.17 10.01 -4.23
CA LEU A 12 -22.14 11.01 -3.16
C LEU A 12 -21.43 12.28 -3.63
N LYS A 13 -22.02 13.44 -3.29
CA LYS A 13 -21.30 14.71 -3.42
C LYS A 13 -20.14 14.73 -2.43
N LYS A 14 -18.96 15.19 -2.88
CA LYS A 14 -17.76 15.33 -2.02
C LYS A 14 -18.04 16.09 -0.72
N LYS A 15 -18.90 17.12 -0.78
CA LYS A 15 -19.34 17.88 0.41
C LYS A 15 -20.11 17.02 1.41
N ALA A 16 -21.06 16.21 0.94
CA ALA A 16 -21.83 15.32 1.80
C ALA A 16 -20.92 14.27 2.44
N PHE A 17 -20.03 13.66 1.64
CA PHE A 17 -19.06 12.70 2.16
C PHE A 17 -18.16 13.30 3.24
N ALA A 18 -17.60 14.50 2.99
CA ALA A 18 -16.75 15.19 3.96
C ALA A 18 -17.49 15.41 5.30
N GLN A 19 -18.74 15.86 5.21
CA GLN A 19 -19.59 16.09 6.38
C GLN A 19 -19.87 14.79 7.14
N SER A 20 -20.20 13.69 6.46
CA SER A 20 -20.46 12.40 7.10
C SER A 20 -19.27 11.82 7.84
N VAL A 21 -18.06 12.03 7.30
CA VAL A 21 -16.79 11.59 7.93
C VAL A 21 -16.31 12.58 9.01
N GLY A 22 -16.91 13.78 9.07
CA GLY A 22 -16.55 14.82 10.03
C GLY A 22 -15.24 15.53 9.69
N ILE A 23 -15.01 15.81 8.40
CA ILE A 23 -13.86 16.59 7.91
C ILE A 23 -14.33 17.74 7.01
N SER A 24 -13.48 18.75 6.84
CA SER A 24 -13.77 19.83 5.89
C SER A 24 -13.61 19.35 4.43
N THR A 25 -14.36 19.97 3.52
CA THR A 25 -14.23 19.73 2.07
C THR A 25 -12.83 19.99 1.54
N THR A 26 -12.16 21.02 2.07
CA THR A 26 -10.76 21.33 1.75
C THR A 26 -9.83 20.22 2.20
N ASN A 27 -10.04 19.67 3.41
CA ASN A 27 -9.23 18.56 3.90
C ASN A 27 -9.45 17.30 3.06
N LEU A 28 -10.70 16.97 2.74
CA LEU A 28 -11.02 15.89 1.80
C LEU A 28 -10.32 16.07 0.45
N TRP A 29 -10.33 17.28 -0.11
CA TRP A 29 -9.64 17.57 -1.37
C TRP A 29 -8.13 17.32 -1.29
N LYS A 30 -7.48 17.76 -0.21
CA LYS A 30 -6.05 17.50 0.03
C LYS A 30 -5.75 16.00 0.14
N ILE A 31 -6.61 15.24 0.82
CA ILE A 31 -6.49 13.77 0.94
C ILE A 31 -6.63 13.11 -0.44
N LEU A 32 -7.67 13.48 -1.22
CA LEU A 32 -7.90 12.93 -2.56
C LEU A 32 -6.76 13.23 -3.55
N LYS A 33 -6.11 14.39 -3.41
CA LYS A 33 -4.95 14.77 -4.22
C LYS A 33 -3.62 14.21 -3.70
N GLY A 34 -3.62 13.49 -2.58
CA GLY A 34 -2.39 12.98 -1.96
C GLY A 34 -1.49 14.07 -1.36
N ILE A 35 -1.98 15.31 -1.23
CA ILE A 35 -1.24 16.44 -0.67
C ILE A 35 -1.06 16.26 0.84
N THR A 36 -2.04 15.64 1.50
CA THR A 36 -2.03 15.45 2.95
C THR A 36 -2.54 14.06 3.30
N ARG A 37 -1.82 13.36 4.16
CA ARG A 37 -2.27 12.11 4.75
C ARG A 37 -3.28 12.39 5.86
N PRO A 38 -4.42 11.69 5.91
CA PRO A 38 -5.35 11.82 7.01
C PRO A 38 -4.70 11.38 8.33
N SER A 39 -5.18 11.90 9.45
CA SER A 39 -4.82 11.35 10.76
C SER A 39 -5.39 9.93 10.93
N LEU A 40 -4.84 9.16 11.87
CA LEU A 40 -5.31 7.81 12.19
C LEU A 40 -6.83 7.78 12.44
N LYS A 41 -7.32 8.72 13.26
CA LYS A 41 -8.75 8.87 13.58
C LYS A 41 -9.61 9.16 12.35
N THR A 42 -9.12 9.99 11.43
CA THR A 42 -9.83 10.29 10.18
C THR A 42 -9.83 9.09 9.23
N ALA A 43 -8.69 8.40 9.10
CA ALA A 43 -8.58 7.21 8.27
C ALA A 43 -9.53 6.11 8.74
N GLN A 44 -9.59 5.88 10.06
CA GLN A 44 -10.52 4.93 10.68
C GLN A 44 -11.98 5.29 10.36
N ARG A 45 -12.40 6.55 10.53
CA ARG A 45 -13.77 6.98 10.19
C ARG A 45 -14.12 6.79 8.72
N ILE A 46 -13.15 7.00 7.82
CA ILE A 46 -13.35 6.76 6.39
C ILE A 46 -13.56 5.27 6.14
N GLU A 47 -12.75 4.41 6.75
CA GLU A 47 -12.87 2.95 6.61
C GLU A 47 -14.22 2.45 7.14
N GLU A 48 -14.61 2.89 8.34
CA GLU A 48 -15.91 2.57 8.95
C GLU A 48 -17.08 3.05 8.07
N PHE A 49 -17.05 4.30 7.60
CA PHE A 49 -18.10 4.85 6.74
C PHE A 49 -18.21 4.14 5.38
N THR A 50 -17.08 3.62 4.88
CA THR A 50 -17.02 2.90 3.61
C THR A 50 -17.22 1.39 3.76
N GLU A 51 -17.52 0.90 4.96
CA GLU A 51 -17.69 -0.52 5.28
C GLU A 51 -16.46 -1.35 4.86
N GLY A 52 -15.25 -0.82 5.08
CA GLY A 52 -13.99 -1.48 4.72
C GLY A 52 -13.65 -1.46 3.23
N LYS A 53 -14.49 -0.86 2.37
CA LYS A 53 -14.21 -0.75 0.92
C LYS A 53 -12.99 0.13 0.64
N VAL A 54 -12.77 1.15 1.47
CA VAL A 54 -11.55 1.97 1.48
C VAL A 54 -10.78 1.68 2.75
N SER A 55 -9.59 1.05 2.62
CA SER A 55 -8.81 0.67 3.79
C SER A 55 -8.06 1.85 4.40
N MET A 56 -8.01 1.89 5.74
CA MET A 56 -7.19 2.86 6.46
C MET A 56 -5.69 2.74 6.11
N GLN A 57 -5.22 1.52 5.82
CA GLN A 57 -3.83 1.27 5.46
C GLN A 57 -3.47 1.94 4.13
N GLU A 58 -4.37 1.83 3.13
CA GLU A 58 -4.21 2.49 1.83
C GLU A 58 -4.21 4.02 1.96
N LEU A 59 -5.04 4.57 2.88
CA LEU A 59 -5.11 6.01 3.14
C LEU A 59 -3.87 6.59 3.84
N LEU A 60 -3.28 5.83 4.77
CA LEU A 60 -2.16 6.30 5.59
C LEU A 60 -0.80 6.10 4.91
N PHE A 61 -0.62 4.97 4.24
CA PHE A 61 0.67 4.56 3.70
C PHE A 61 0.74 4.62 2.17
N GLY A 62 -0.39 4.92 1.51
CA GLY A 62 -0.52 4.83 0.06
C GLY A 62 -0.66 3.38 -0.39
N LYS A 63 -0.85 3.17 -1.70
CA LYS A 63 -0.69 1.82 -2.26
C LYS A 63 0.77 1.41 -2.05
N SER A 64 1.00 0.33 -1.30
CA SER A 64 2.21 -0.46 -1.51
C SER A 64 2.19 -0.85 -2.99
N ASN A 65 3.07 -0.28 -3.80
CA ASN A 65 3.35 -0.75 -5.15
C ASN A 65 3.79 -2.22 -5.01
N LYS A 66 2.83 -3.15 -5.01
CA LYS A 66 3.14 -4.58 -5.21
C LYS A 66 3.75 -4.79 -6.61
N ASP A 67 3.60 -3.81 -7.50
CA ASP A 67 4.11 -3.81 -8.87
C ASP A 67 5.55 -3.25 -9.00
N GLU A 68 6.15 -2.69 -7.94
CA GLU A 68 7.58 -2.30 -7.92
C GLU A 68 8.41 -3.08 -6.90
N ILE A 69 8.01 -4.31 -6.62
CA ILE A 69 8.99 -5.29 -6.13
C ILE A 69 9.74 -5.81 -7.36
N PHE A 70 10.64 -5.01 -7.93
CA PHE A 70 11.78 -5.56 -8.68
C PHE A 70 12.73 -6.20 -7.67
N GLN A 71 12.26 -7.21 -6.95
CA GLN A 71 13.16 -8.23 -6.44
C GLN A 71 13.46 -9.10 -7.66
N PRO A 72 14.70 -9.19 -8.14
CA PRO A 72 15.07 -10.38 -8.90
C PRO A 72 14.54 -11.56 -8.09
N SER A 73 13.60 -12.32 -8.69
CA SER A 73 12.78 -13.35 -8.04
C SER A 73 13.62 -14.03 -6.98
N ILE A 74 13.11 -14.16 -5.75
CA ILE A 74 13.82 -14.83 -4.65
C ILE A 74 14.46 -16.14 -5.15
N GLU A 75 13.80 -16.83 -6.08
CA GLU A 75 14.30 -18.00 -6.83
C GLU A 75 15.66 -17.78 -7.52
N LYS A 76 15.88 -16.64 -8.18
CA LYS A 76 17.16 -16.30 -8.82
C LYS A 76 18.26 -16.11 -7.79
N ARG A 77 17.96 -15.45 -6.66
CA ARG A 77 18.92 -15.27 -5.55
C ARG A 77 19.23 -16.61 -4.88
N VAL A 78 18.22 -17.46 -4.68
CA VAL A 78 18.39 -18.81 -4.13
C VAL A 78 19.26 -19.65 -5.07
N SER A 79 18.95 -19.67 -6.37
CA SER A 79 19.74 -20.42 -7.36
C SER A 79 21.20 -19.96 -7.44
N GLU A 80 21.46 -18.66 -7.31
CA GLU A 80 22.84 -18.14 -7.26
C GLU A 80 23.57 -18.58 -6.00
N LEU A 81 22.91 -18.54 -4.84
CA LEU A 81 23.48 -18.97 -3.56
C LEU A 81 23.78 -20.47 -3.55
N GLU A 82 22.87 -21.30 -4.05
CA GLU A 82 23.08 -22.74 -4.21
C GLU A 82 24.32 -23.05 -5.05
N ARG A 83 24.50 -22.34 -6.17
CA ARG A 83 25.70 -22.48 -7.02
C ARG A 83 26.97 -22.05 -6.31
N ARG A 84 26.92 -21.04 -5.43
CA ARG A 84 28.09 -20.58 -4.67
C ARG A 84 28.48 -21.59 -3.60
N VAL A 85 27.50 -22.11 -2.86
CA VAL A 85 27.74 -23.15 -1.84
C VAL A 85 28.39 -24.38 -2.46
N LYS A 86 27.85 -24.86 -3.59
CA LYS A 86 28.41 -26.02 -4.30
C LYS A 86 29.87 -25.84 -4.72
N ARG A 87 30.28 -24.63 -5.12
CA ARG A 87 31.69 -24.36 -5.45
C ARG A 87 32.59 -24.40 -4.22
N LEU A 88 32.12 -23.84 -3.11
CA LEU A 88 32.88 -23.80 -1.86
C LEU A 88 33.07 -25.19 -1.25
N GLU A 89 32.08 -26.07 -1.38
CA GLU A 89 32.21 -27.47 -0.96
C GLU A 89 33.31 -28.19 -1.73
N ILE A 90 33.32 -28.06 -3.06
CA ILE A 90 34.37 -28.66 -3.92
C ILE A 90 35.75 -28.09 -3.58
N GLU A 91 35.88 -26.77 -3.43
CA GLU A 91 37.16 -26.14 -3.07
C GLU A 91 37.67 -26.56 -1.68
N SER A 92 36.78 -26.91 -0.75
CA SER A 92 37.17 -27.40 0.59
C SER A 92 37.60 -28.87 0.59
N GLU A 93 37.03 -29.68 -0.30
CA GLU A 93 37.39 -31.09 -0.49
C GLU A 93 38.76 -31.23 -1.17
N ASP A 94 39.10 -30.36 -2.12
CA ASP A 94 40.42 -30.36 -2.80
C ASP A 94 41.58 -29.87 -1.91
N LEU A 95 41.28 -29.25 -0.76
CA LEU A 95 42.26 -28.75 0.21
C LEU A 95 42.51 -29.71 1.39
N SER A 96 41.83 -30.86 1.44
CA SER A 96 41.92 -31.89 2.49
C SER A 96 42.68 -33.13 2.01
#